data_AF-A0A7W1M3Y2-F1
#
_entry.id   AF-A0A7W1M3Y2-F1
#
_cell.length_a   1.000
_cell.length_b   1.000
_cell.length_c   1.000
_cell.angle_alpha   90.00
_cell.angle_beta   90.00
_cell.angle_gamma   90.00
#
_symmetry.space_group_name_H-M   'P 1'
#
loop_
_entity.id
_entity.type
_entity.pdbx_description
1 polymer ?
#
loop_
_entity_poly.entity_id
_entity_poly.type
_entity_poly.pdbx_seq_one_letter_code
_entity_poly.pdbx_strand_id
1 'polypeptide(L)'
;MRRCTARRGSSVPSERERPTAIRAVVEGAVHGVGFRESTVSRARELGLTGWVRNEADGSVRVHAEGAAEAVRAIEGFLRDGPPSARVSHVAVEQVKVEGHEQFAIRGLSAGVFVIQEHQARTHHFDLRLELSGAMRSWALPRGPSLDPAAKRLAVQVADHALAHNDFEGPLEGGGVIVWDLGTYEQGGRVAWPEALTRGHGVFVLYGEKLQGGFALQRTRAGEKPQWLLIKRRDEHAQPGSDIVAEAPRSVLSGRTLSELMGDTGARP
;
A
#
# COMPACT_ATOMS: atom_id res chain seq x y z
N MET A 1 47.97 26.85 -23.10
CA MET A 1 47.60 25.44 -22.87
C MET A 1 46.31 25.37 -22.07
N ARG A 2 45.15 25.21 -22.73
CA ARG A 2 43.85 25.08 -22.06
C ARG A 2 43.51 23.59 -21.96
N ARG A 3 43.44 23.04 -20.74
CA ARG A 3 42.98 21.66 -20.51
C ARG A 3 41.46 21.65 -20.66
N CYS A 4 40.99 20.93 -21.66
CA CYS A 4 39.57 20.63 -21.87
C CYS A 4 39.19 19.51 -20.89
N THR A 5 38.32 19.81 -19.93
CA THR A 5 37.72 18.80 -19.05
C THR A 5 36.62 18.07 -19.81
N ALA A 6 36.86 16.78 -20.10
CA ALA A 6 35.90 15.91 -20.75
C ALA A 6 34.63 15.79 -19.88
N ARG A 7 33.47 16.10 -20.46
CA ARG A 7 32.15 15.80 -19.90
C ARG A 7 32.03 14.30 -19.70
N ARG A 8 31.71 13.85 -18.48
CA ARG A 8 31.28 12.47 -18.21
C ARG A 8 29.97 12.24 -18.96
N GLY A 9 30.01 11.38 -19.97
CA GLY A 9 28.81 10.90 -20.65
C GLY A 9 27.96 10.10 -19.66
N SER A 10 26.69 10.48 -19.52
CA SER A 10 25.69 9.65 -18.86
C SER A 10 25.31 8.55 -19.85
N SER A 11 25.84 7.34 -19.67
CA SER A 11 25.50 6.20 -20.52
C SER A 11 24.08 5.75 -20.19
N VAL A 12 23.21 5.74 -21.20
CA VAL A 12 21.88 5.13 -21.11
C VAL A 12 22.09 3.64 -20.78
N PRO A 13 21.48 3.09 -19.71
CA PRO A 13 21.64 1.68 -19.38
C PRO A 13 21.20 0.81 -20.56
N SER A 14 21.94 -0.25 -20.83
CA SER A 14 21.62 -1.17 -21.92
C SER A 14 20.22 -1.76 -21.73
N GLU A 15 19.54 -2.23 -22.79
CA GLU A 15 18.22 -2.87 -22.65
C GLU A 15 18.21 -4.04 -21.66
N ARG A 16 19.36 -4.69 -21.44
CA ARG A 16 19.54 -5.76 -20.45
C ARG A 16 19.60 -5.26 -18.99
N GLU A 17 19.91 -3.99 -18.79
CA GLU A 17 20.00 -3.33 -17.48
C GLU A 17 18.68 -2.64 -17.07
N ARG A 18 17.72 -2.51 -17.99
CA ARG A 18 16.42 -1.94 -17.65
C ARG A 18 15.68 -2.92 -16.74
N PRO A 19 15.20 -2.47 -15.56
CA PRO A 19 14.44 -3.34 -14.68
C PRO A 19 13.14 -3.76 -15.37
N THR A 20 12.82 -5.04 -15.27
CA THR A 20 11.56 -5.64 -15.72
C THR A 20 10.81 -6.19 -14.52
N ALA A 21 9.51 -6.46 -14.69
CA ALA A 21 8.70 -7.07 -13.65
C ALA A 21 7.81 -8.18 -14.21
N ILE A 22 7.56 -9.19 -13.38
CA ILE A 22 6.59 -10.25 -13.67
C ILE A 22 5.61 -10.39 -12.51
N ARG A 23 4.40 -10.88 -12.83
CA ARG A 23 3.51 -11.53 -11.88
C ARG A 23 3.39 -13.00 -12.23
N ALA A 24 3.42 -13.85 -11.23
CA ALA A 24 3.25 -15.27 -11.40
C ALA A 24 2.20 -15.81 -10.43
N VAL A 25 1.43 -16.79 -10.90
CA VAL A 25 0.53 -17.62 -10.09
C VAL A 25 1.05 -19.04 -10.17
N VAL A 26 1.37 -19.61 -9.01
CA VAL A 26 1.92 -20.95 -8.85
C VAL A 26 0.84 -21.82 -8.19
N GLU A 27 0.49 -22.91 -8.86
CA GLU A 27 -0.51 -23.88 -8.40
C GLU A 27 0.16 -25.22 -8.08
N GLY A 28 -0.45 -25.99 -7.17
CA GLY A 28 -0.01 -27.32 -6.78
C GLY A 28 0.02 -27.51 -5.26
N ALA A 29 0.84 -28.44 -4.78
CA ALA A 29 1.10 -28.60 -3.35
C ALA A 29 2.20 -27.61 -2.91
N VAL A 30 1.80 -26.34 -2.75
CA VAL A 30 2.71 -25.20 -2.50
C VAL A 30 2.47 -24.51 -1.14
N HIS A 31 1.46 -24.94 -0.38
CA HIS A 31 1.19 -24.45 0.98
C HIS A 31 1.79 -25.38 2.04
N GLY A 32 2.22 -24.81 3.17
CA GLY A 32 2.81 -25.57 4.29
C GLY A 32 4.19 -26.16 4.02
N VAL A 33 4.79 -25.90 2.85
CA VAL A 33 6.07 -26.48 2.40
C VAL A 33 7.24 -25.48 2.42
N GLY A 34 7.04 -24.28 2.96
CA GLY A 34 8.06 -23.23 2.99
C GLY A 34 8.29 -22.55 1.64
N PHE A 35 7.29 -22.57 0.74
CA PHE A 35 7.39 -22.01 -0.61
C PHE A 35 7.68 -20.50 -0.58
N ARG A 36 6.88 -19.72 0.16
CA ARG A 36 7.02 -18.26 0.25
C ARG A 36 8.39 -17.87 0.80
N GLU A 37 8.83 -18.52 1.87
CA GLU A 37 10.11 -18.28 2.54
C GLU A 37 11.27 -18.56 1.58
N SER A 38 11.19 -19.68 0.85
CA SER A 38 12.19 -20.06 -0.14
C SER A 38 12.22 -19.10 -1.33
N THR A 39 11.05 -18.63 -1.80
CA THR A 39 10.95 -17.57 -2.82
C THR A 39 11.60 -16.27 -2.34
N VAL A 40 11.36 -15.84 -1.10
CA VAL A 40 12.00 -14.63 -0.55
C VAL A 40 13.51 -14.78 -0.51
N SER A 41 14.03 -15.90 0.01
CA SER A 41 15.48 -16.17 0.06
C SER A 41 16.09 -16.12 -1.33
N ARG A 42 15.47 -16.83 -2.29
CA ARG A 42 15.95 -16.87 -3.68
C ARG A 42 15.91 -15.50 -4.35
N ALA A 43 14.83 -14.75 -4.14
CA ALA A 43 14.69 -13.40 -4.70
C ALA A 43 15.76 -12.44 -4.14
N ARG A 44 16.08 -12.54 -2.85
CA ARG A 44 17.14 -11.73 -2.22
C ARG A 44 18.52 -12.06 -2.78
N GLU A 45 18.84 -13.34 -2.98
CA GLU A 45 20.10 -13.76 -3.63
C GLU A 45 20.22 -13.20 -5.05
N LEU A 46 19.11 -13.13 -5.77
CA LEU A 46 19.04 -12.60 -7.14
C LEU A 46 18.96 -11.07 -7.20
N GLY A 47 18.92 -10.37 -6.05
CA GLY A 47 18.80 -8.92 -5.98
C GLY A 47 17.44 -8.38 -6.45
N LEU A 48 16.40 -9.20 -6.41
CA LEU A 48 15.04 -8.83 -6.82
C LEU A 48 14.29 -8.09 -5.70
N THR A 49 13.32 -7.28 -6.09
CA THR A 49 12.31 -6.68 -5.20
C THR A 49 10.90 -7.14 -5.61
N GLY A 50 9.91 -7.00 -4.73
CA GLY A 50 8.55 -7.48 -4.98
C GLY A 50 7.93 -8.16 -3.77
N TRP A 51 7.10 -9.17 -4.01
CA TRP A 51 6.41 -9.87 -2.95
C TRP A 51 5.98 -11.27 -3.35
N VAL A 52 5.71 -12.09 -2.34
CA VAL A 52 5.07 -13.41 -2.48
C VAL A 52 3.98 -13.57 -1.42
N ARG A 53 2.82 -14.11 -1.78
CA ARG A 53 1.73 -14.40 -0.84
C ARG A 53 0.98 -15.66 -1.21
N ASN A 54 0.31 -16.23 -0.22
CA ASN A 54 -0.66 -17.29 -0.45
C ASN A 54 -2.00 -16.65 -0.82
N GLU A 55 -2.71 -17.26 -1.76
CA GLU A 55 -4.09 -16.93 -2.10
C GLU A 55 -5.05 -17.89 -1.39
N ALA A 56 -6.32 -17.47 -1.28
CA ALA A 56 -7.37 -18.25 -0.61
C ALA A 56 -7.68 -19.59 -1.30
N ASP A 57 -7.39 -19.70 -2.60
CA ASP A 57 -7.60 -20.90 -3.42
C ASP A 57 -6.47 -21.94 -3.29
N GLY A 58 -5.45 -21.68 -2.45
CA GLY A 58 -4.31 -22.58 -2.30
C GLY A 58 -3.14 -22.27 -3.23
N SER A 59 -3.28 -21.33 -4.17
CA SER A 59 -2.17 -20.90 -5.02
C SER A 59 -1.19 -19.97 -4.28
N VAL A 60 -0.03 -19.75 -4.89
CA VAL A 60 0.96 -18.75 -4.46
C VAL A 60 1.08 -17.71 -5.55
N ARG A 61 0.88 -16.44 -5.20
CA ARG A 61 1.08 -15.32 -6.11
C ARG A 61 2.40 -14.62 -5.80
N VAL A 62 3.12 -14.28 -6.86
CA VAL A 62 4.43 -13.63 -6.80
C VAL A 62 4.42 -12.40 -7.70
N HIS A 63 5.01 -11.31 -7.23
CA HIS A 63 5.44 -10.19 -8.05
C HIS A 63 6.95 -10.04 -7.87
N ALA A 64 7.70 -9.98 -8.97
CA ALA A 64 9.15 -9.88 -8.92
C ALA A 64 9.65 -8.82 -9.89
N GLU A 65 10.54 -7.95 -9.43
CA GLU A 65 11.13 -6.84 -10.18
C GLU A 65 12.66 -6.89 -10.09
N GLY A 66 13.33 -6.59 -11.20
CA GLY A 66 14.78 -6.43 -11.23
C GLY A 66 15.37 -6.66 -12.62
N ALA A 67 16.65 -7.01 -12.67
CA ALA A 67 17.33 -7.31 -13.93
C ALA A 67 16.63 -8.48 -14.66
N ALA A 68 16.51 -8.41 -15.98
CA ALA A 68 15.77 -9.40 -16.76
C ALA A 68 16.27 -10.83 -16.57
N GLU A 69 17.57 -11.03 -16.34
CA GLU A 69 18.15 -12.33 -16.05
C GLU A 69 17.78 -12.86 -14.66
N ALA A 70 17.80 -11.99 -13.64
CA ALA A 70 17.35 -12.32 -12.29
C ALA A 70 15.86 -12.68 -12.29
N VAL A 71 15.03 -11.95 -13.06
CA VAL A 71 13.61 -12.23 -13.21
C VAL A 71 13.36 -13.59 -13.88
N ARG A 72 14.12 -13.94 -14.93
CA ARG A 72 14.05 -15.28 -15.52
C ARG A 72 14.51 -16.38 -14.55
N ALA A 73 15.52 -16.09 -13.72
CA ALA A 73 16.03 -17.03 -12.74
C ALA A 73 15.02 -17.32 -11.62
N ILE A 74 14.30 -16.31 -11.13
CA ILE A 74 13.21 -16.55 -10.16
C ILE A 74 12.04 -17.28 -10.82
N GLU A 75 11.70 -16.97 -12.09
CA GLU A 75 10.67 -17.71 -12.82
C GLU A 75 10.99 -19.21 -12.89
N GLY A 76 12.23 -19.57 -13.23
CA GLY A 76 12.69 -20.96 -13.22
C GLY A 76 12.52 -21.61 -11.84
N PHE A 77 12.94 -20.90 -10.78
CA PHE A 77 12.72 -21.37 -9.41
C PHE A 77 11.23 -21.57 -9.07
N LEU A 78 10.32 -20.72 -9.55
CA LEU A 78 8.88 -20.89 -9.27
C LEU A 78 8.28 -22.12 -9.95
N ARG A 79 8.86 -22.57 -11.07
CA ARG A 79 8.44 -23.81 -11.77
C ARG A 79 8.93 -25.07 -11.06
N ASP A 80 10.11 -25.02 -10.46
CA ASP A 80 10.69 -26.16 -9.73
C ASP A 80 10.15 -26.22 -8.29
N GLY A 81 10.08 -25.07 -7.62
CA GLY A 81 9.76 -24.94 -6.20
C GLY A 81 10.89 -25.41 -5.26
N PRO A 82 10.72 -25.25 -3.93
CA PRO A 82 11.58 -25.90 -2.95
C PRO A 82 11.41 -27.44 -2.98
N PRO A 83 12.36 -28.23 -2.44
CA PRO A 83 12.33 -29.70 -2.51
C PRO A 83 11.05 -30.38 -1.96
N SER A 84 10.37 -29.72 -1.04
CA SER A 84 9.13 -30.15 -0.40
C SER A 84 7.87 -29.79 -1.19
N ALA A 85 7.97 -28.93 -2.21
CA ALA A 85 6.83 -28.49 -3.00
C ALA A 85 6.59 -29.40 -4.21
N ARG A 86 5.34 -29.42 -4.69
CA ARG A 86 4.99 -30.01 -5.98
C ARG A 86 4.21 -28.99 -6.79
N VAL A 87 4.88 -28.34 -7.73
CA VAL A 87 4.27 -27.36 -8.63
C VAL A 87 3.60 -28.11 -9.78
N SER A 88 2.33 -27.83 -10.03
CA SER A 88 1.57 -28.40 -11.15
C SER A 88 1.45 -27.43 -12.33
N HIS A 89 1.31 -26.13 -12.04
CA HIS A 89 1.17 -25.10 -13.06
C HIS A 89 1.78 -23.78 -12.58
N VAL A 90 2.38 -23.03 -13.52
CA VAL A 90 2.83 -21.66 -13.28
C VAL A 90 2.41 -20.79 -14.46
N ALA A 91 1.50 -19.86 -14.20
CA ALA A 91 1.14 -18.79 -15.11
C ALA A 91 2.03 -17.58 -14.82
N VAL A 92 2.60 -16.96 -15.86
CA VAL A 92 3.50 -15.81 -15.72
C VAL A 92 3.06 -14.72 -16.70
N GLU A 93 2.97 -13.49 -16.19
CA GLU A 93 2.63 -12.29 -16.94
C GLU A 93 3.73 -11.24 -16.76
N GLN A 94 4.17 -10.61 -17.85
CA GLN A 94 5.03 -9.43 -17.80
C GLN A 94 4.21 -8.22 -17.37
N VAL A 95 4.65 -7.52 -16.33
CA VAL A 95 3.94 -6.35 -15.79
C VAL A 95 4.86 -5.14 -15.73
N LYS A 96 4.27 -3.98 -15.45
CA LYS A 96 5.05 -2.76 -15.20
C LYS A 96 5.76 -2.86 -13.85
N VAL A 97 6.96 -2.30 -13.79
CA VAL A 97 7.68 -2.10 -12.53
C VAL A 97 6.87 -1.13 -11.65
N GLU A 98 6.48 -1.60 -10.48
CA GLU A 98 5.76 -0.90 -9.41
C GLU A 98 6.74 -0.19 -8.46
N GLY A 99 8.03 -0.58 -8.48
CA GLY A 99 9.11 0.06 -7.74
C GLY A 99 9.17 -0.40 -6.29
N HIS A 100 9.00 -1.70 -6.04
CA HIS A 100 9.07 -2.26 -4.69
C HIS A 100 10.47 -2.05 -4.11
N GLU A 101 10.52 -1.70 -2.83
CA GLU A 101 11.78 -1.40 -2.16
C GLU A 101 12.47 -2.65 -1.63
N GLN A 102 11.74 -3.75 -1.45
CA GLN A 102 12.26 -5.03 -0.95
C GLN A 102 11.48 -6.19 -1.55
N PHE A 103 11.98 -7.41 -1.33
CA PHE A 103 11.19 -8.62 -1.54
C PHE A 103 10.67 -9.15 -0.20
N ALA A 104 9.34 -9.26 -0.05
CA ALA A 104 8.70 -9.61 1.22
C ALA A 104 7.54 -10.60 1.07
N ILE A 105 7.23 -11.31 2.15
CA ILE A 105 5.98 -12.07 2.25
C ILE A 105 4.84 -11.08 2.50
N ARG A 106 3.76 -11.17 1.70
CA ARG A 106 2.48 -10.48 1.93
C ARG A 106 1.42 -11.47 2.41
N GLY A 107 0.28 -10.95 2.86
CA GLY A 107 -0.83 -11.71 3.44
C GLY A 107 -0.79 -11.83 4.96
N LEU A 108 0.02 -11.02 5.66
CA LEU A 108 0.16 -11.05 7.13
C LEU A 108 -0.25 -9.71 7.72
N SER A 109 -1.50 -9.60 8.19
CA SER A 109 -2.03 -8.39 8.78
C SER A 109 -1.14 -7.89 9.92
N ALA A 110 -0.84 -6.59 9.89
CA ALA A 110 -0.12 -5.86 10.93
C ALA A 110 -1.07 -5.13 11.91
N GLY A 111 -2.38 -5.22 11.69
CA GLY A 111 -3.42 -4.53 12.45
C GLY A 111 -4.58 -4.06 11.58
N VAL A 112 -5.50 -3.33 12.19
CA VAL A 112 -6.63 -2.71 11.50
C VAL A 112 -6.32 -1.28 11.04
N PHE A 113 -7.06 -0.82 10.03
CA PHE A 113 -7.13 0.59 9.69
C PHE A 113 -8.57 1.06 9.63
N VAL A 114 -8.75 2.36 9.81
CA VAL A 114 -10.02 3.04 9.58
C VAL A 114 -9.76 4.38 8.91
N ILE A 115 -10.68 4.77 8.03
CA ILE A 115 -10.78 6.13 7.52
C ILE A 115 -12.14 6.67 7.92
N GLN A 116 -12.13 7.72 8.72
CA GLN A 116 -13.35 8.43 9.11
C GLN A 116 -13.48 9.71 8.29
N GLU A 117 -14.64 9.96 7.70
CA GLU A 117 -14.96 11.26 7.14
C GLU A 117 -15.59 12.12 8.25
N HIS A 118 -15.03 13.31 8.46
CA HIS A 118 -15.32 14.11 9.63
C HIS A 118 -15.65 15.55 9.19
N GLN A 119 -16.88 15.97 9.50
CA GLN A 119 -17.29 17.36 9.48
C GLN A 119 -17.14 17.91 10.88
N ALA A 120 -16.09 18.68 11.12
CA ALA A 120 -15.94 19.51 12.31
C ALA A 120 -16.02 20.99 11.87
N ARG A 121 -15.10 21.84 12.36
CA ARG A 121 -14.91 23.21 11.81
C ARG A 121 -14.58 23.19 10.31
N THR A 122 -13.89 22.16 9.87
CA THR A 122 -13.52 21.91 8.47
C THR A 122 -13.76 20.46 8.13
N HIS A 123 -14.23 20.20 6.92
CA HIS A 123 -14.32 18.86 6.35
C HIS A 123 -12.93 18.26 6.15
N HIS A 124 -12.73 17.03 6.60
CA HIS A 124 -11.49 16.27 6.41
C HIS A 124 -11.75 14.77 6.61
N PHE A 125 -10.73 13.95 6.31
CA PHE A 125 -10.74 12.52 6.59
C PHE A 125 -9.63 12.16 7.57
N ASP A 126 -9.92 11.36 8.58
CA ASP A 126 -8.92 10.85 9.51
C ASP A 126 -8.50 9.45 9.08
N LEU A 127 -7.27 9.30 8.55
CA LEU A 127 -6.64 8.00 8.35
C LEU A 127 -6.03 7.53 9.67
N ARG A 128 -6.37 6.32 10.08
CA ARG A 128 -5.84 5.72 11.31
C ARG A 128 -5.31 4.32 11.06
N LEU A 129 -4.11 4.03 11.58
CA LEU A 129 -3.46 2.73 11.51
C LEU A 129 -3.17 2.23 12.92
N GLU A 130 -3.62 1.02 13.25
CA GLU A 130 -3.33 0.38 14.53
C GLU A 130 -1.85 0.04 14.65
N LEU A 131 -1.15 0.58 15.64
CA LEU A 131 0.24 0.27 15.91
C LEU A 131 0.49 0.22 17.41
N SER A 132 0.98 -0.92 17.90
CA SER A 132 1.32 -1.13 19.32
C SER A 132 0.15 -0.80 20.28
N GLY A 133 -1.08 -1.16 19.91
CA GLY A 133 -2.28 -0.97 20.74
C GLY A 133 -2.89 0.43 20.70
N ALA A 134 -2.45 1.30 19.79
CA ALA A 134 -3.02 2.64 19.60
C ALA A 134 -3.23 2.95 18.10
N MET A 135 -4.18 3.83 17.80
CA MET A 135 -4.47 4.26 16.43
C MET A 135 -3.62 5.48 16.06
N ARG A 136 -2.50 5.26 15.36
CA ARG A 136 -1.69 6.33 14.77
C ARG A 136 -2.52 7.05 13.73
N SER A 137 -2.68 8.36 13.89
CA SER A 137 -3.74 9.11 13.19
C SER A 137 -3.19 10.29 12.38
N TRP A 138 -3.76 10.49 11.20
CA TRP A 138 -3.47 11.62 10.31
C TRP A 138 -4.75 12.21 9.73
N ALA A 139 -4.92 13.52 9.84
CA ALA A 139 -5.98 14.26 9.16
C ALA A 139 -5.58 14.56 7.71
N LEU A 140 -6.48 14.24 6.78
CA LEU A 140 -6.38 14.39 5.33
C LEU A 140 -7.42 15.43 4.87
N PRO A 141 -7.05 16.71 4.71
CA PRO A 141 -8.02 17.77 4.37
C PRO A 141 -8.74 17.57 3.03
N ARG A 142 -8.15 16.80 2.11
CA ARG A 142 -8.76 16.47 0.81
C ARG A 142 -8.99 14.96 0.64
N GLY A 143 -9.01 14.21 1.74
CA GLY A 143 -9.15 12.76 1.72
C GLY A 143 -7.99 12.01 1.03
N PRO A 144 -8.12 10.68 0.93
CA PRO A 144 -7.19 9.81 0.21
C PRO A 144 -7.32 9.97 -1.31
N SER A 145 -6.49 9.24 -2.07
CA SER A 145 -6.52 9.22 -3.54
C SER A 145 -6.05 7.87 -4.03
N LEU A 146 -6.67 7.36 -5.10
CA LEU A 146 -6.19 6.19 -5.83
C LEU A 146 -5.25 6.56 -7.00
N ASP A 147 -5.11 7.85 -7.31
CA ASP A 147 -4.12 8.33 -8.27
C ASP A 147 -2.70 8.42 -7.66
N PRO A 148 -1.71 7.66 -8.18
CA PRO A 148 -0.31 7.73 -7.72
C PRO A 148 0.38 9.09 -7.96
N ALA A 149 -0.15 9.93 -8.85
CA ALA A 149 0.37 11.28 -9.08
C ALA A 149 -0.13 12.29 -8.03
N ALA A 150 -1.23 11.98 -7.33
CA ALA A 150 -1.83 12.87 -6.34
C ALA A 150 -1.16 12.70 -4.96
N LYS A 151 -0.42 13.73 -4.54
CA LYS A 151 0.17 13.81 -3.19
C LYS A 151 -0.82 14.45 -2.23
N ARG A 152 -1.39 13.67 -1.30
CA ARG A 152 -2.38 14.16 -0.31
C ARG A 152 -1.67 14.60 0.96
N LEU A 153 -1.95 15.81 1.43
CA LEU A 153 -1.45 16.29 2.72
C LEU A 153 -2.06 15.43 3.84
N ALA A 154 -1.21 14.96 4.74
CA ALA A 154 -1.56 14.20 5.92
C ALA A 154 -0.94 14.88 7.15
N VAL A 155 -1.77 15.49 7.99
CA VAL A 155 -1.32 16.16 9.22
C VAL A 155 -1.41 15.17 10.36
N GLN A 156 -0.29 14.84 10.99
CA GLN A 156 -0.29 13.92 12.12
C GLN A 156 -1.00 14.56 13.31
N VAL A 157 -1.91 13.80 13.92
CA VAL A 157 -2.68 14.20 15.10
C VAL A 157 -2.44 13.22 16.25
N ALA A 158 -3.00 13.49 17.43
CA ALA A 158 -2.87 12.62 18.59
C ALA A 158 -3.38 11.21 18.28
N ASP A 159 -2.79 10.21 18.93
CA ASP A 159 -3.25 8.82 18.81
C ASP A 159 -4.66 8.67 19.38
N HIS A 160 -5.43 7.73 18.84
CA HIS A 160 -6.78 7.43 19.30
C HIS A 160 -6.87 6.01 19.84
N ALA A 161 -7.84 5.76 20.72
CA ALA A 161 -8.16 4.41 21.19
C ALA A 161 -8.96 3.65 20.12
N LEU A 162 -8.73 2.35 20.00
CA LEU A 162 -9.40 1.47 19.02
C LEU A 162 -10.94 1.49 19.14
N ALA A 163 -11.46 1.75 20.34
CA ALA A 163 -12.90 1.84 20.60
C ALA A 163 -13.63 2.96 19.82
N HIS A 164 -12.90 3.83 19.12
CA HIS A 164 -13.50 4.87 18.26
C HIS A 164 -13.62 4.45 16.79
N ASN A 165 -13.13 3.26 16.42
CA ASN A 165 -13.01 2.86 15.01
C ASN A 165 -14.36 2.62 14.33
N ASP A 166 -15.38 2.24 15.08
CA ASP A 166 -16.73 1.91 14.59
C ASP A 166 -17.76 3.02 14.89
N PHE A 167 -17.32 4.14 15.48
CA PHE A 167 -18.21 5.24 15.82
C PHE A 167 -18.65 6.01 14.56
N GLU A 168 -19.97 6.10 14.38
CA GLU A 168 -20.65 7.01 13.45
C GLU A 168 -21.73 7.79 14.20
N GLY A 169 -21.79 9.10 13.99
CA GLY A 169 -22.74 9.91 14.75
C GLY A 169 -22.59 11.41 14.55
N PRO A 170 -23.61 12.17 14.97
CA PRO A 170 -23.49 13.61 15.13
C PRO A 170 -22.46 13.92 16.23
N LEU A 171 -21.72 15.00 16.04
CA LEU A 171 -20.76 15.56 16.98
C LEU A 171 -21.10 17.04 17.21
N GLU A 172 -20.58 17.62 18.28
CA GLU A 172 -20.78 19.04 18.55
C GLU A 172 -20.14 19.87 17.41
N GLY A 173 -20.97 20.49 16.58
CA GLY A 173 -20.52 21.26 15.41
C GLY A 173 -20.30 20.43 14.13
N GLY A 174 -20.81 19.20 14.04
CA GLY A 174 -20.87 18.44 12.80
C GLY A 174 -21.15 16.95 13.00
N GLY A 175 -20.34 16.08 12.40
CA GLY A 175 -20.56 14.63 12.47
C GLY A 175 -19.44 13.82 11.86
N VAL A 176 -19.50 12.51 12.05
CA VAL A 176 -18.50 11.57 11.58
C VAL A 176 -19.16 10.31 11.03
N ILE A 177 -18.61 9.79 9.94
CA ILE A 177 -18.89 8.45 9.42
C ILE A 177 -17.60 7.64 9.29
N VAL A 178 -17.71 6.32 9.34
CA VAL A 178 -16.66 5.38 8.96
C VAL A 178 -16.71 5.22 7.45
N TRP A 179 -15.86 5.97 6.77
CA TRP A 179 -15.80 6.02 5.31
C TRP A 179 -15.13 4.79 4.71
N ASP A 180 -14.13 4.22 5.36
CA ASP A 180 -13.52 2.94 4.96
C ASP A 180 -12.93 2.24 6.18
N LEU A 181 -12.82 0.91 6.13
CA LEU A 181 -12.21 0.10 7.17
C LEU A 181 -11.65 -1.18 6.60
N GLY A 182 -10.70 -1.76 7.30
CA GLY A 182 -10.15 -3.07 6.94
C GLY A 182 -8.90 -3.40 7.71
N THR A 183 -8.07 -4.24 7.10
CA THR A 183 -6.76 -4.58 7.65
C THR A 183 -5.66 -3.98 6.81
N TYR A 184 -4.47 -3.88 7.37
CA TYR A 184 -3.31 -3.41 6.63
C TYR A 184 -2.07 -4.27 6.91
N GLU A 185 -1.13 -4.20 5.99
CA GLU A 185 0.19 -4.82 6.11
C GLU A 185 1.27 -3.74 6.14
N GLN A 186 2.30 -3.94 6.96
CA GLN A 186 3.48 -3.09 6.92
C GLN A 186 4.40 -3.51 5.76
N GLY A 187 4.92 -2.52 5.05
CA GLY A 187 5.88 -2.71 3.97
C GLY A 187 7.13 -1.86 4.16
N GLY A 188 8.02 -1.92 3.17
CA GLY A 188 9.29 -1.18 3.18
C GLY A 188 10.40 -1.88 3.97
N ARG A 189 11.64 -1.41 3.78
CA ARG A 189 12.87 -2.02 4.33
C ARG A 189 13.02 -1.90 5.84
N VAL A 190 12.31 -0.95 6.44
CA VAL A 190 12.42 -0.63 7.86
C VAL A 190 11.11 -1.03 8.52
N ALA A 191 11.20 -1.81 9.60
CA ALA A 191 10.04 -2.21 10.38
C ALA A 191 9.40 -1.00 11.08
N TRP A 192 8.11 -1.07 11.37
CA TRP A 192 7.45 -0.07 12.21
C TRP A 192 7.68 -0.44 13.69
N PRO A 193 7.75 0.55 14.62
CA PRO A 193 7.50 1.98 14.44
C PRO A 193 8.67 2.79 13.86
N GLU A 194 9.85 2.19 13.70
CA GLU A 194 11.07 2.92 13.31
C GLU A 194 10.93 3.62 11.94
N ALA A 195 10.25 2.99 10.98
CA ALA A 195 9.95 3.58 9.67
C ALA A 195 9.26 4.97 9.79
N LEU A 196 8.25 5.07 10.66
CA LEU A 196 7.57 6.33 10.95
C LEU A 196 8.49 7.33 11.65
N THR A 197 9.32 6.89 12.59
CA THR A 197 10.33 7.76 13.22
C THR A 197 11.27 8.36 12.17
N ARG A 198 11.71 7.56 11.19
CA ARG A 198 12.53 8.02 10.06
C ARG A 198 11.77 8.91 9.06
N GLY A 199 10.45 8.95 9.13
CA GLY A 199 9.61 9.80 8.28
C GLY A 199 9.21 9.16 6.96
N HIS A 200 9.29 7.84 6.89
CA HIS A 200 8.87 7.10 5.71
C HIS A 200 8.23 5.78 6.11
N GLY A 201 6.93 5.63 5.87
CA GLY A 201 6.20 4.39 6.12
C GLY A 201 5.56 3.89 4.82
N VAL A 202 5.80 2.62 4.47
CA VAL A 202 5.11 1.93 3.37
C VAL A 202 4.16 0.91 3.97
N PHE A 203 2.97 0.79 3.41
CA PHE A 203 1.96 -0.16 3.86
C PHE A 203 1.02 -0.54 2.72
N VAL A 204 0.28 -1.63 2.90
CA VAL A 204 -0.75 -2.10 1.95
C VAL A 204 -2.08 -2.12 2.69
N LEU A 205 -3.11 -1.48 2.13
CA LEU A 205 -4.47 -1.48 2.67
C LEU A 205 -5.28 -2.60 2.01
N TYR A 206 -6.11 -3.25 2.82
CA TYR A 206 -7.12 -4.23 2.41
C TYR A 206 -8.46 -3.81 3.01
N GLY A 207 -9.04 -2.74 2.46
CA GLY A 207 -10.38 -2.28 2.81
C GLY A 207 -11.39 -2.42 1.69
N GLU A 208 -12.58 -1.87 1.94
CA GLU A 208 -13.69 -1.87 1.01
C GLU A 208 -13.45 -0.89 -0.14
N LYS A 209 -12.87 0.28 0.15
CA LYS A 209 -12.61 1.33 -0.85
C LYS A 209 -11.14 1.45 -1.20
N LEU A 210 -10.26 1.49 -0.20
CA LEU A 210 -8.83 1.60 -0.41
C LEU A 210 -8.17 0.23 -0.39
N GLN A 211 -7.58 -0.12 -1.53
CA GLN A 211 -6.81 -1.34 -1.70
C GLN A 211 -5.42 -1.02 -2.27
N GLY A 212 -4.46 -1.90 -1.96
CA GLY A 212 -3.10 -1.82 -2.50
C GLY A 212 -2.16 -0.94 -1.67
N GLY A 213 -0.99 -0.68 -2.24
CA GLY A 213 0.12 -0.02 -1.57
C GLY A 213 -0.04 1.49 -1.44
N PHE A 214 0.38 2.02 -0.29
CA PHE A 214 0.47 3.44 0.03
C PHE A 214 1.81 3.75 0.71
N ALA A 215 2.21 5.02 0.68
CA ALA A 215 3.34 5.52 1.44
C ALA A 215 2.97 6.82 2.17
N LEU A 216 3.49 6.96 3.39
CA LEU A 216 3.53 8.18 4.17
C LEU A 216 4.96 8.73 4.16
N GLN A 217 5.14 9.94 3.65
CA GLN A 217 6.42 10.65 3.61
C GLN A 217 6.34 11.94 4.42
N ARG A 218 7.11 12.07 5.51
CA ARG A 218 7.15 13.29 6.31
C ARG A 218 7.89 14.39 5.57
N THR A 219 7.26 15.56 5.44
CA THR A 219 7.83 16.76 4.81
C THR A 219 8.21 17.82 5.85
N ARG A 220 7.54 17.85 7.00
CA ARG A 220 7.83 18.77 8.10
C ARG A 220 7.69 18.07 9.45
N ALA A 221 8.69 18.24 10.31
CA ALA A 221 8.66 17.82 11.72
C ALA A 221 8.18 18.97 12.64
N GLY A 222 7.92 18.67 13.91
CA GLY A 222 7.53 19.65 14.93
C GLY A 222 6.25 19.23 15.66
N GLU A 223 5.57 20.19 16.28
CA GLU A 223 4.34 19.98 17.07
C GLU A 223 3.18 19.39 16.24
N LYS A 224 3.09 19.77 14.96
CA LYS A 224 2.13 19.23 14.00
C LYS A 224 2.86 18.70 12.77
N PRO A 225 3.42 17.48 12.83
CA PRO A 225 4.15 16.90 11.72
C PRO A 225 3.29 16.83 10.46
N GLN A 226 3.85 17.26 9.32
CA GLN A 226 3.18 17.19 8.03
C GLN A 226 3.78 16.08 7.19
N TRP A 227 2.91 15.31 6.59
CA TRP A 227 3.21 14.15 5.77
C TRP A 227 2.51 14.27 4.43
N LEU A 228 2.95 13.45 3.48
CA LEU A 228 2.26 13.19 2.24
C LEU A 228 1.83 11.73 2.24
N LEU A 229 0.54 11.49 2.06
CA LEU A 229 -0.01 10.19 1.70
C LEU A 229 0.01 10.06 0.16
N ILE A 230 0.62 8.99 -0.33
CA ILE A 230 0.85 8.76 -1.76
C ILE A 230 0.45 7.33 -2.09
N LYS A 231 -0.46 7.15 -3.06
CA LYS A 231 -0.80 5.83 -3.61
C LYS A 231 0.39 5.27 -4.39
N ARG A 232 0.76 4.02 -4.14
CA ARG A 232 1.79 3.31 -4.92
C ARG A 232 1.20 2.86 -6.24
N ARG A 233 2.05 2.77 -7.26
CA ARG A 233 1.67 2.18 -8.55
C ARG A 233 1.56 0.67 -8.35
N ASP A 234 0.36 0.13 -8.50
CA ASP A 234 0.03 -1.29 -8.46
C ASP A 234 -1.30 -1.52 -9.20
N GLU A 235 -1.87 -2.72 -9.11
CA GLU A 235 -3.13 -3.07 -9.77
C GLU A 235 -4.36 -2.30 -9.27
N HIS A 236 -4.29 -1.72 -8.07
CA HIS A 236 -5.38 -0.96 -7.46
C HIS A 236 -5.22 0.55 -7.68
N ALA A 237 -4.15 0.99 -8.36
CA ALA A 237 -3.97 2.39 -8.72
C ALA A 237 -4.97 2.82 -9.81
N GLN A 238 -5.66 3.92 -9.59
CA GLN A 238 -6.64 4.48 -10.52
C GLN A 238 -6.30 5.95 -10.82
N PRO A 239 -5.45 6.22 -11.84
CA PRO A 239 -5.13 7.59 -12.25
C PRO A 239 -6.39 8.38 -12.60
N GLY A 240 -6.52 9.60 -12.08
CA GLY A 240 -7.68 10.46 -12.29
C GLY A 240 -8.94 10.14 -11.47
N SER A 241 -8.97 9.06 -10.68
CA SER A 241 -10.10 8.76 -9.79
C SER A 241 -10.23 9.80 -8.68
N ASP A 242 -11.48 10.21 -8.42
CA ASP A 242 -11.86 10.92 -7.19
C ASP A 242 -12.67 9.98 -6.30
N ILE A 243 -11.98 9.00 -5.71
CA ILE A 243 -12.59 7.95 -4.87
C ILE A 243 -13.49 8.52 -3.76
N VAL A 244 -13.18 9.72 -3.26
CA VAL A 244 -13.98 10.39 -2.22
C VAL A 244 -15.37 10.76 -2.76
N ALA A 245 -15.44 11.31 -3.98
CA ALA A 245 -16.69 11.65 -4.64
C ALA A 245 -17.40 10.42 -5.22
N GLU A 246 -16.66 9.44 -5.72
CA GLU A 246 -17.17 8.21 -6.32
C GLU A 246 -17.82 7.29 -5.27
N ALA A 247 -17.27 7.24 -4.05
CA ALA A 247 -17.74 6.39 -2.97
C ALA A 247 -17.93 7.17 -1.64
N PRO A 248 -18.93 8.07 -1.53
CA PRO A 248 -19.08 8.98 -0.39
C PRO A 248 -19.79 8.37 0.84
N ARG A 249 -20.28 7.13 0.74
CA ARG A 249 -21.13 6.51 1.77
C ARG A 249 -20.31 5.76 2.81
N SER A 250 -20.80 5.73 4.04
CA SER A 250 -20.30 4.86 5.10
C SER A 250 -20.25 3.40 4.66
N VAL A 251 -19.19 2.68 5.05
CA VAL A 251 -19.11 1.22 4.87
C VAL A 251 -19.90 0.45 5.94
N LEU A 252 -20.29 1.11 7.04
CA LEU A 252 -21.08 0.50 8.12
C LEU A 252 -22.57 0.71 7.91
N SER A 253 -23.02 1.96 7.74
CA SER A 253 -24.44 2.30 7.65
C SER A 253 -24.94 2.54 6.24
N GLY A 254 -24.05 2.65 5.23
CA GLY A 254 -24.41 2.98 3.86
C GLY A 254 -24.90 4.42 3.66
N ARG A 255 -24.88 5.26 4.70
CA ARG A 255 -25.31 6.67 4.66
C ARG A 255 -24.17 7.60 4.30
N THR A 256 -24.46 8.72 3.64
CA THR A 256 -23.50 9.83 3.53
C THR A 256 -23.44 10.60 4.86
N LEU A 257 -22.39 11.41 5.04
CA LEU A 257 -22.26 12.26 6.21
C LEU A 257 -23.43 13.27 6.31
N SER A 258 -23.85 13.84 5.18
CA SER A 258 -25.01 14.74 5.10
C SER A 258 -26.30 14.04 5.55
N GLU A 259 -26.56 12.82 5.05
CA GLU A 259 -27.72 12.03 5.45
C GLU A 259 -27.70 11.71 6.95
N LEU A 260 -26.52 11.44 7.52
CA LEU A 260 -26.37 11.15 8.94
C LEU A 260 -26.59 12.38 9.83
N MET A 261 -26.19 13.55 9.35
CA MET A 261 -26.40 14.83 10.04
C MET A 261 -27.84 15.35 9.93
N GLY A 262 -28.70 14.70 9.14
CA GLY A 262 -30.07 15.16 8.89
C GLY A 262 -30.17 16.27 7.84
N ASP A 263 -29.08 16.60 7.15
CA ASP A 263 -29.11 17.43 5.95
C ASP A 263 -29.61 16.57 4.78
N THR A 264 -30.93 16.47 4.64
CA THR A 264 -31.56 16.03 3.39
C THR A 264 -31.33 17.12 2.34
N GLY A 265 -30.20 17.04 1.64
CA GLY A 265 -30.02 17.76 0.37
C GLY A 265 -31.23 17.49 -0.52
N ALA A 266 -31.93 18.55 -0.92
CA ALA A 266 -33.09 18.49 -1.78
C ALA A 266 -32.81 17.60 -3.01
N ARG A 267 -33.66 16.58 -3.22
CA ARG A 267 -33.73 15.92 -4.53
C ARG A 267 -34.27 16.94 -5.56
N PRO A 268 -33.75 16.96 -6.79
CA PRO A 268 -34.33 17.76 -7.86
C PRO A 268 -35.77 17.34 -8.16
#